data_AF-A0A7G9FD72-F1
#
_entry.id   AF-A0A7G9FD72-F1
#
_cell.length_a   1.000
_cell.length_b   1.000
_cell.length_c   1.000
_cell.angle_alpha   90.00
_cell.angle_beta   90.00
_cell.angle_gamma   90.00
#
_symmetry.space_group_name_H-M   'P 1'
#
loop_
_entity.id
_entity.type
_entity.pdbx_description
1 polymer ?
#
loop_
_entity_poly.entity_id
_entity_poly.type
_entity_poly.pdbx_seq_one_letter_code
_entity_poly.pdbx_strand_id
1 'polypeptide(L)'
;MDKISKDNWIICANDLKINIQIPFYIEIDNFKIETILFKNFGNRNGTIVLNSLDKLNCIQDSFYKQFKNYNIAIFDYNLLNYDTDIREATIEMLSEWGWTGPEKEKPSWLLENINFDEDEY
;
A
#
# COMPACT_ATOMS: atom_id res chain seq x y z
N MET A 1 -5.87 -13.84 -5.00
CA MET A 1 -5.51 -12.90 -6.09
C MET A 1 -5.10 -13.69 -7.33
N ASP A 2 -5.57 -13.31 -8.51
CA ASP A 2 -5.22 -13.98 -9.77
C ASP A 2 -3.76 -13.67 -10.20
N LYS A 3 -3.28 -14.37 -11.22
CA LYS A 3 -1.90 -14.24 -11.70
C LYS A 3 -1.62 -12.88 -12.37
N ILE A 4 -2.55 -12.35 -13.15
CA ILE A 4 -2.40 -11.09 -13.89
C ILE A 4 -2.24 -9.94 -12.91
N SER A 5 -3.09 -9.92 -11.88
CA SER A 5 -3.03 -8.94 -10.80
C SER A 5 -1.69 -8.98 -10.07
N LYS A 6 -1.14 -10.17 -9.80
CA LYS A 6 0.21 -10.32 -9.19
C LYS A 6 1.31 -9.77 -10.10
N ASP A 7 1.26 -10.12 -11.38
CA ASP A 7 2.26 -9.70 -12.36
C ASP A 7 2.27 -8.16 -12.52
N ASN A 8 1.11 -7.50 -12.51
CA ASN A 8 1.00 -6.03 -12.57
C ASN A 8 1.69 -5.33 -11.41
N TRP A 9 1.53 -5.84 -10.18
CA TRP A 9 2.23 -5.25 -9.03
C TRP A 9 3.72 -5.54 -9.00
N ILE A 10 4.16 -6.67 -9.55
CA ILE A 10 5.58 -6.96 -9.75
C ILE A 10 6.18 -5.97 -10.74
N ILE A 11 5.48 -5.66 -11.84
CA ILE A 11 5.90 -4.63 -12.81
C ILE A 11 5.99 -3.27 -12.13
N CYS A 12 4.94 -2.86 -11.39
CA CYS A 12 4.91 -1.62 -10.63
C CYS A 12 6.09 -1.51 -9.63
N ALA A 13 6.35 -2.55 -8.84
CA ALA A 13 7.46 -2.58 -7.89
C ALA A 13 8.82 -2.37 -8.59
N ASN A 14 9.00 -3.01 -9.75
CA ASN A 14 10.23 -2.92 -10.53
C ASN A 14 10.40 -1.57 -11.23
N ASP A 15 9.32 -0.97 -11.73
CA ASP A 15 9.35 0.35 -12.37
C ASP A 15 9.65 1.44 -11.33
N LEU A 16 8.85 1.48 -10.27
CA LEU A 16 8.95 2.51 -9.22
C LEU A 16 10.09 2.26 -8.22
N LYS A 17 10.80 1.12 -8.33
CA LYS A 17 11.90 0.74 -7.42
C LYS A 17 11.46 0.70 -5.95
N ILE A 18 10.26 0.18 -5.70
CA ILE A 18 9.69 0.05 -4.35
C ILE A 18 9.59 -1.41 -3.91
N ASN A 19 9.50 -1.60 -2.60
CA ASN A 19 9.41 -2.94 -2.01
C ASN A 19 7.96 -3.30 -1.72
N ILE A 20 7.38 -4.11 -2.61
CA ILE A 20 6.04 -4.67 -2.44
C ILE A 20 6.17 -6.17 -2.18
N GLN A 21 5.52 -6.66 -1.12
CA GLN A 21 5.47 -8.09 -0.81
C GLN A 21 4.16 -8.70 -1.29
N ILE A 22 4.27 -9.63 -2.24
CA ILE A 22 3.13 -10.28 -2.88
C ILE A 22 3.41 -11.78 -3.10
N PRO A 23 2.54 -12.68 -2.62
CA PRO A 23 1.48 -12.42 -1.65
C PRO A 23 2.06 -12.06 -0.28
N PHE A 24 1.34 -11.23 0.48
CA PHE A 24 1.51 -11.08 1.92
C PHE A 24 0.35 -11.78 2.63
N TYR A 25 0.62 -12.56 3.67
CA TYR A 25 -0.42 -13.23 4.44
C TYR A 25 -0.48 -12.62 5.84
N ILE A 26 -1.68 -12.21 6.24
CA ILE A 26 -1.98 -11.87 7.63
C ILE A 26 -2.79 -12.99 8.26
N GLU A 27 -2.46 -13.32 9.50
CA GLU A 27 -3.18 -14.29 10.31
C GLU A 27 -3.78 -13.56 11.52
N ILE A 28 -5.11 -13.48 11.57
CA ILE A 28 -5.92 -12.82 12.61
C ILE A 28 -7.13 -13.70 12.90
N ASP A 29 -7.45 -13.94 14.16
CA ASP A 29 -8.66 -14.65 14.59
C ASP A 29 -8.89 -16.00 13.87
N ASN A 30 -7.81 -16.74 13.64
CA ASN A 30 -7.76 -17.99 12.85
C ASN A 30 -8.11 -17.85 11.36
N PHE A 31 -8.29 -16.63 10.86
CA PHE A 31 -8.36 -16.34 9.43
C PHE A 31 -6.97 -16.08 8.86
N LYS A 32 -6.69 -16.72 7.73
CA LYS A 32 -5.53 -16.40 6.90
C LYS A 32 -5.99 -15.63 5.68
N ILE A 33 -5.55 -14.38 5.57
CA ILE A 33 -5.98 -13.47 4.52
C ILE A 33 -4.81 -13.17 3.60
N GLU A 34 -4.96 -13.50 2.31
CA GLU A 34 -4.05 -13.07 1.24
C GLU A 34 -4.27 -11.58 0.94
N THR A 35 -3.18 -10.81 0.99
CA THR A 35 -3.14 -9.35 0.86
C THR A 35 -1.83 -8.91 0.18
N ILE A 36 -1.63 -7.61 0.04
CA ILE A 36 -0.40 -6.97 -0.46
C ILE A 36 0.16 -6.07 0.64
N LEU A 37 1.48 -6.05 0.79
CA LEU A 37 2.17 -5.12 1.69
C LEU A 37 3.09 -4.20 0.89
N PHE A 38 2.84 -2.90 0.96
CA PHE A 38 3.72 -1.84 0.47
C PHE A 38 4.63 -1.42 1.63
N LYS A 39 5.89 -1.84 1.61
CA LYS A 39 6.83 -1.47 2.68
C LYS A 39 7.20 0.00 2.58
N ASN A 40 7.45 0.61 3.74
CA ASN A 40 7.92 1.99 3.85
C ASN A 40 6.94 3.07 3.34
N PHE A 41 5.66 2.76 3.20
CA PHE A 41 4.62 3.73 2.87
C PHE A 41 3.50 3.75 3.91
N GLY A 42 2.98 4.94 4.25
CA GLY A 42 1.80 5.13 5.12
C GLY A 42 2.05 5.02 6.62
N ASN A 43 2.85 4.04 7.06
CA ASN A 43 3.23 3.89 8.47
C ASN A 43 4.59 3.18 8.58
N ARG A 44 5.13 3.06 9.79
CA ARG A 44 6.46 2.51 10.09
C ARG A 44 6.73 1.14 9.47
N ASN A 45 5.74 0.25 9.44
CA ASN A 45 5.90 -1.09 8.87
C ASN A 45 5.36 -1.21 7.43
N GLY A 46 4.80 -0.14 6.88
CA GLY A 46 4.18 -0.12 5.57
C GLY A 46 2.64 -0.11 5.59
N THR A 47 2.06 -0.21 4.40
CA THR A 47 0.62 -0.22 4.17
C THR A 47 0.17 -1.60 3.71
N ILE A 48 -0.80 -2.18 4.42
CA ILE A 48 -1.46 -3.44 4.05
C ILE A 48 -2.68 -3.10 3.19
N VAL A 49 -2.79 -3.71 2.01
CA VAL A 49 -3.89 -3.46 1.06
C VAL A 49 -4.83 -4.64 0.97
N LEU A 50 -6.06 -4.46 1.44
CA LEU A 50 -7.14 -5.44 1.29
C LEU A 50 -7.93 -5.19 0.00
N ASN A 51 -8.40 -6.25 -0.66
CA ASN A 51 -9.23 -6.14 -1.86
C ASN A 51 -10.72 -5.96 -1.60
N SER A 52 -11.17 -6.02 -0.34
CA SER A 52 -12.58 -5.76 -0.03
C SER A 52 -12.76 -5.25 1.39
N LEU A 53 -13.77 -4.39 1.55
CA LEU A 53 -14.18 -3.86 2.85
C LEU A 53 -14.74 -4.98 3.75
N ASP A 54 -15.39 -5.98 3.17
CA ASP A 54 -15.94 -7.14 3.91
C ASP A 54 -14.86 -7.86 4.71
N LYS A 55 -13.66 -8.03 4.13
CA LYS A 55 -12.53 -8.65 4.82
C LYS A 55 -12.09 -7.85 6.03
N LEU A 56 -12.11 -6.51 5.94
CA LEU A 56 -11.76 -5.64 7.06
C LEU A 56 -12.82 -5.73 8.16
N ASN A 57 -14.11 -5.67 7.80
CA ASN A 57 -15.21 -5.71 8.77
C ASN A 57 -15.17 -6.97 9.64
N CYS A 58 -14.69 -8.10 9.10
CA CYS A 58 -14.54 -9.34 9.85
C CYS A 58 -13.39 -9.33 10.89
N ILE A 59 -12.40 -8.44 10.75
CA ILE A 59 -11.15 -8.49 11.52
C ILE A 59 -10.76 -7.17 12.19
N GLN A 60 -11.58 -6.12 12.04
CA GLN A 60 -11.19 -4.72 12.31
C GLN A 60 -10.60 -4.51 13.72
N ASP A 61 -11.30 -4.98 14.75
CA ASP A 61 -10.87 -4.81 16.15
C ASP A 61 -9.54 -5.50 16.46
N SER A 62 -9.35 -6.71 15.95
CA SER A 62 -8.14 -7.50 16.14
C SER A 62 -6.99 -6.97 15.28
N PHE A 63 -7.30 -6.48 14.07
CA PHE A 63 -6.34 -5.87 13.16
C PHE A 63 -5.67 -4.66 13.80
N TYR A 64 -6.43 -3.68 14.30
CA TYR A 64 -5.83 -2.48 14.90
C TYR A 64 -5.00 -2.77 16.15
N LYS A 65 -5.32 -3.83 16.89
CA LYS A 65 -4.53 -4.28 18.04
C LYS A 65 -3.20 -4.91 17.63
N GLN A 66 -3.22 -5.80 16.64
CA GLN A 66 -2.04 -6.59 16.24
C GLN A 66 -1.15 -5.86 15.22
N PHE A 67 -1.73 -5.02 14.36
CA PHE A 67 -1.08 -4.34 13.24
C PHE A 67 -1.02 -2.82 13.42
N LYS A 68 -0.99 -2.32 14.66
CA LYS A 68 -0.95 -0.86 15.00
C LYS A 68 0.15 -0.03 14.33
N ASN A 69 1.22 -0.66 13.85
CA ASN A 69 2.36 -0.01 13.17
C ASN A 69 2.26 -0.08 11.64
N TYR A 70 1.16 -0.60 11.12
CA TYR A 70 0.83 -0.61 9.70
C TYR A 70 -0.27 0.40 9.42
N ASN A 71 -0.25 0.97 8.22
CA ASN A 71 -1.42 1.62 7.66
C ASN A 71 -2.28 0.55 6.96
N ILE A 72 -3.57 0.84 6.76
CA ILE A 72 -4.47 -0.01 6.00
C ILE A 72 -5.09 0.79 4.85
N ALA A 73 -5.09 0.20 3.67
CA ALA A 73 -5.81 0.71 2.52
C ALA A 73 -6.70 -0.39 1.93
N ILE A 74 -7.77 0.02 1.27
CA ILE A 74 -8.74 -0.90 0.68
C ILE A 74 -8.99 -0.45 -0.75
N PHE A 75 -8.60 -1.29 -1.70
CA PHE A 75 -8.97 -1.11 -3.10
C PHE A 75 -8.90 -2.46 -3.82
N ASP A 76 -9.71 -2.63 -4.85
CA ASP A 76 -9.70 -3.84 -5.65
C ASP A 76 -8.45 -3.87 -6.53
N TYR A 77 -7.41 -4.55 -6.04
CA TYR A 77 -6.15 -4.70 -6.74
C TYR A 77 -6.24 -5.55 -8.02
N ASN A 78 -7.42 -6.11 -8.37
CA ASN A 78 -7.63 -6.75 -9.68
C ASN A 78 -8.11 -5.76 -10.76
N LEU A 79 -8.47 -4.53 -10.38
CA LEU A 79 -8.84 -3.47 -11.33
C LEU A 79 -7.63 -2.68 -11.84
N LEU A 80 -6.43 -2.91 -11.28
CA LEU A 80 -5.21 -2.23 -11.69
C LEU A 80 -4.54 -2.96 -12.86
N ASN A 81 -4.64 -2.36 -14.05
CA ASN A 81 -3.86 -2.74 -15.23
C ASN A 81 -2.71 -1.74 -15.43
N TYR A 82 -1.49 -2.14 -15.05
CA TYR A 82 -0.32 -1.24 -15.03
C TYR A 82 0.10 -0.74 -16.41
N ASP A 83 -0.16 -1.51 -17.45
CA ASP A 83 0.21 -1.20 -18.84
C ASP A 83 -0.64 -0.08 -19.48
N THR A 84 -1.74 0.35 -18.85
CA THR A 84 -2.73 1.27 -19.46
C THR A 84 -2.97 2.53 -18.61
N ASP A 85 -1.92 3.20 -18.14
CA ASP A 85 -1.95 4.56 -17.52
C ASP A 85 -2.18 4.67 -16.00
N ILE A 86 -2.18 3.57 -15.23
CA ILE A 86 -2.32 3.69 -13.76
C ILE A 86 -1.02 4.05 -13.03
N ARG A 87 0.10 4.21 -13.76
CA ARG A 87 1.40 4.52 -13.17
C ARG A 87 1.35 5.82 -12.38
N GLU A 88 0.85 6.89 -12.99
CA GLU A 88 0.76 8.21 -12.36
C GLU A 88 -0.21 8.18 -11.18
N ALA A 89 -1.37 7.53 -11.32
CA ALA A 89 -2.31 7.33 -10.21
C ALA A 89 -1.69 6.53 -9.05
N THR A 90 -0.80 5.57 -9.35
CA THR A 90 -0.05 4.83 -8.32
C THR A 90 0.96 5.74 -7.64
N ILE A 91 1.65 6.60 -8.38
CA ILE A 91 2.59 7.58 -7.81
C ILE A 91 1.86 8.57 -6.90
N GLU A 92 0.71 9.09 -7.33
CA GLU A 92 -0.14 9.98 -6.53
C GLU A 92 -0.56 9.28 -5.23
N MET A 93 -1.16 8.09 -5.33
CA MET A 93 -1.56 7.29 -4.16
C MET A 93 -0.40 7.03 -3.19
N LEU A 94 0.78 6.65 -3.70
CA LEU A 94 1.96 6.40 -2.86
C LEU A 94 2.53 7.68 -2.24
N SER A 95 2.42 8.82 -2.94
CA SER A 95 2.84 10.12 -2.43
C SER A 95 1.91 10.60 -1.31
N GLU A 96 0.60 10.38 -1.44
CA GLU A 96 -0.38 10.62 -0.37
C GLU A 96 -0.11 9.78 0.87
N TRP A 97 0.26 8.50 0.70
CA TRP A 97 0.66 7.66 1.84
C TRP A 97 1.95 8.15 2.51
N GLY A 98 2.85 8.77 1.75
CA GLY A 98 4.12 9.26 2.24
C GLY A 98 5.14 8.15 2.54
N TRP A 99 6.41 8.50 2.43
CA TRP A 99 7.53 7.59 2.70
C TRP A 99 7.90 7.56 4.18
N THR A 100 8.10 6.36 4.72
CA THR A 100 8.46 6.11 6.13
C THR A 100 9.75 5.30 6.29
N GLY A 101 10.41 4.97 5.17
CA GLY A 101 11.66 4.21 5.16
C GLY A 101 12.90 5.07 5.34
N PRO A 102 14.11 4.47 5.22
CA PRO A 102 15.36 5.21 5.23
C PRO A 102 15.42 6.26 4.10
N GLU A 103 15.93 7.46 4.39
CA GLU A 103 16.00 8.55 3.40
C GLU A 103 16.81 8.17 2.15
N LYS A 104 17.90 7.42 2.32
CA LYS A 104 18.74 6.90 1.24
C LYS A 104 18.00 5.94 0.28
N GLU A 105 16.86 5.39 0.70
CA GLU A 105 16.03 4.46 -0.06
C GLU A 105 14.75 5.14 -0.58
N LYS A 106 14.55 6.43 -0.26
CA LYS A 106 13.39 7.20 -0.70
C LYS A 106 13.39 7.33 -2.23
N PRO A 107 12.29 6.96 -2.91
CA PRO A 107 12.23 7.06 -4.37
C PRO A 107 12.26 8.53 -4.83
N SER A 108 13.00 8.82 -5.90
CA SER A 108 13.17 10.19 -6.42
C SER A 108 11.94 10.75 -7.13
N TRP A 109 11.01 9.87 -7.54
CA TRP A 109 9.74 10.26 -8.16
C TRP A 109 8.68 10.64 -7.13
N LEU A 110 8.91 10.35 -5.84
CA LEU A 110 7.94 10.62 -4.80
C LEU A 110 7.66 12.12 -4.76
N LEU A 111 6.41 12.49 -5.00
CA LEU A 111 6.02 13.89 -4.94
C LEU A 111 6.12 14.31 -3.48
N GLU A 112 6.89 15.36 -3.20
CA GLU A 112 6.80 15.98 -1.90
C GLU A 112 5.36 16.46 -1.77
N ASN A 113 4.65 16.00 -0.73
CA ASN A 113 3.50 16.75 -0.26
C ASN A 113 4.07 18.10 0.14
N ILE A 114 4.03 19.05 -0.80
CA ILE A 114 4.13 20.45 -0.49
C ILE A 114 2.95 20.63 0.43
N ASN A 115 3.19 20.58 1.73
CA ASN A 115 2.22 21.06 2.68
C ASN A 115 1.85 22.44 2.14
N PHE A 116 0.63 22.58 1.65
CA PHE A 116 -0.09 23.82 1.90
C PHE A 116 -0.31 23.83 3.42
N ASP A 117 0.78 24.01 4.17
CA ASP A 117 0.75 24.72 5.42
C ASP A 117 0.30 26.12 4.97
N GLU A 118 -1.02 26.30 4.84
CA GLU A 118 -1.62 27.59 5.07
C GLU A 118 -1.36 27.90 6.56
N ASP A 119 -0.14 28.34 6.83
CA ASP A 119 0.06 29.40 7.80
C ASP A 119 -0.88 30.56 7.40
N GLU A 120 -1.51 31.18 8.41
CA GLU A 120 -2.35 32.40 8.40
C GLU A 120 -3.89 32.20 8.42
N TYR A 121 -4.50 32.11 9.63
CA TYR A 121 -4.94 33.27 10.44
C TYR A 121 -5.56 32.86 11.78
#